data_AF-A0A1G9F3N6-F1
#
_entry.id   AF-A0A1G9F3N6-F1
#
_cell.length_a   1.000
_cell.length_b   1.000
_cell.length_c   1.000
_cell.angle_alpha   90.00
_cell.angle_beta   90.00
_cell.angle_gamma   90.00
#
_symmetry.space_group_name_H-M   'P 1'
#
loop_
_entity.id
_entity.type
_entity.pdbx_description
1 polymer ?
#
loop_
_entity_poly.entity_id
_entity_poly.type
_entity_poly.pdbx_seq_one_letter_code
_entity_poly.pdbx_strand_id
1 'polypeptide(L)'
;MFGWINELIYQAKKRIQLAKDINPKSFQSMAKEISELADACSQVCQPEGNVLQRVERIKDEMEQLTKLTMQPEFKKLSTQRKLELRESLIQSREQILESMQTAPSPTKLIQ
;
A
#
# COMPACT_ATOMS: atom_id res chain seq x y z
N MET A 1 -31.14 26.85 11.32
CA MET A 1 -31.76 25.77 10.51
C MET A 1 -30.84 25.16 9.44
N PHE A 2 -29.65 25.71 9.14
CA PHE A 2 -28.72 25.16 8.12
C PHE A 2 -27.65 24.18 8.65
N GLY A 3 -27.53 23.99 9.97
CA GLY A 3 -26.51 23.11 10.58
C GLY A 3 -26.68 21.63 10.23
N TRP A 4 -27.91 21.14 10.22
CA TRP A 4 -28.25 19.76 9.85
C TRP A 4 -27.90 19.42 8.39
N ILE A 5 -28.05 20.38 7.48
CA ILE A 5 -27.74 20.20 6.06
C ILE A 5 -26.22 20.10 5.86
N ASN A 6 -25.44 20.91 6.57
CA ASN A 6 -23.99 20.85 6.56
C ASN A 6 -23.45 19.52 7.13
N GLU A 7 -24.06 18.99 8.19
CA GLU A 7 -23.73 17.67 8.73
C GLU A 7 -24.01 16.55 7.73
N LEU A 8 -25.16 16.57 7.06
CA LEU A 8 -25.49 15.60 6.03
C LEU A 8 -24.51 15.63 4.85
N ILE A 9 -24.14 16.82 4.39
CA ILE A 9 -23.15 17.00 3.31
C ILE A 9 -21.77 16.52 3.75
N TYR A 10 -21.36 16.83 4.98
CA TYR A 10 -20.09 16.37 5.54
C TYR A 10 -20.03 14.85 5.64
N GLN A 11 -21.10 14.22 6.15
CA GLN A 11 -21.20 12.77 6.22
C GLN A 11 -21.22 12.12 4.83
N ALA A 12 -21.93 12.70 3.85
CA ALA A 12 -21.94 12.23 2.47
C ALA A 12 -20.55 12.32 1.83
N LYS A 13 -19.84 13.44 2.02
CA LYS A 13 -18.47 13.63 1.52
C LYS A 13 -17.51 12.60 2.14
N LYS A 14 -17.64 12.32 3.43
CA LYS A 14 -16.86 11.30 4.13
C LYS A 14 -17.15 9.90 3.58
N ARG A 15 -18.42 9.58 3.29
CA ARG A 15 -18.81 8.30 2.65
C ARG A 15 -18.28 8.16 1.22
N ILE A 16 -18.32 9.23 0.43
CA ILE A 16 -17.78 9.25 -0.94
C ILE A 16 -16.27 9.05 -0.91
N GLN A 17 -15.56 9.74 0.00
CA GLN A 17 -14.12 9.57 0.15
C GLN A 17 -13.78 8.14 0.55
N LEU A 18 -14.47 7.60 1.56
CA LEU A 18 -14.27 6.23 2.02
C LEU A 18 -14.55 5.20 0.91
N ALA A 19 -15.58 5.42 0.09
CA ALA A 19 -15.87 4.59 -1.09
C ALA A 19 -14.75 4.64 -2.15
N LYS A 20 -14.10 5.80 -2.35
CA LYS A 20 -12.93 5.92 -3.21
C LYS A 20 -11.73 5.16 -2.63
N ASP A 21 -11.50 5.28 -1.32
CA ASP A 21 -10.36 4.69 -0.64
C ASP A 21 -10.44 3.15 -0.57
N ILE A 22 -11.65 2.58 -0.60
CA ILE A 22 -11.88 1.12 -0.63
C ILE A 22 -12.22 0.56 -2.03
N ASN A 23 -12.07 1.36 -3.08
CA ASN A 23 -12.28 0.91 -4.45
C ASN A 23 -11.15 -0.07 -4.87
N PRO A 24 -11.46 -1.22 -5.51
CA PRO A 24 -10.47 -2.12 -6.10
C PRO A 24 -9.30 -1.42 -6.80
N LYS A 25 -9.56 -0.38 -7.59
CA LYS A 25 -8.50 0.37 -8.30
C LYS A 25 -7.50 1.05 -7.36
N SER A 26 -7.95 1.52 -6.19
CA SER A 26 -7.04 2.08 -5.19
C SER A 26 -6.09 1.01 -4.64
N PHE A 27 -6.57 -0.21 -4.41
CA PHE A 27 -5.73 -1.32 -3.95
C PHE A 27 -4.72 -1.74 -5.01
N GLN A 28 -5.12 -1.80 -6.27
CA GLN A 28 -4.20 -2.08 -7.39
C GLN A 28 -3.10 -1.02 -7.48
N SER A 29 -3.45 0.26 -7.32
CA SER A 29 -2.47 1.34 -7.31
C SER A 29 -1.49 1.23 -6.15
N MET A 30 -1.98 0.94 -4.93
CA MET A 30 -1.12 0.75 -3.76
C MET A 30 -0.22 -0.48 -3.90
N ALA A 31 -0.75 -1.60 -4.40
CA ALA A 31 0.01 -2.82 -4.64
C ALA A 31 1.14 -2.61 -5.65
N LYS A 32 0.87 -1.84 -6.71
CA LYS A 32 1.88 -1.44 -7.70
C LYS A 32 2.97 -0.57 -7.05
N GLU A 33 2.61 0.47 -6.32
CA GLU A 33 3.58 1.35 -5.64
C GLU A 33 4.47 0.57 -4.66
N ILE A 34 3.89 -0.34 -3.86
CA ILE A 34 4.64 -1.17 -2.92
C ILE A 34 5.61 -2.10 -3.66
N SER A 35 5.19 -2.69 -4.79
CA SER A 35 6.07 -3.53 -5.61
C SER A 35 7.24 -2.73 -6.19
N GLU A 36 6.97 -1.52 -6.70
CA GLU A 36 8.00 -0.60 -7.22
C GLU A 36 8.98 -0.17 -6.12
N LEU A 37 8.50 0.09 -4.90
CA LEU A 37 9.34 0.40 -3.75
C LEU A 37 10.19 -0.80 -3.31
N ALA A 38 9.63 -2.00 -3.33
CA ALA A 38 10.36 -3.22 -3.01
C ALA A 38 11.49 -3.48 -4.04
N ASP A 39 11.19 -3.28 -5.34
CA ASP A 39 12.19 -3.34 -6.41
C ASP A 39 13.29 -2.29 -6.21
N ALA A 40 12.94 -1.04 -5.91
CA ALA A 40 13.92 0.02 -5.63
C ALA A 40 14.79 -0.31 -4.40
N CYS A 41 14.18 -0.85 -3.34
CA CYS A 41 14.89 -1.28 -2.13
C CYS A 41 15.92 -2.37 -2.45
N SER A 42 15.59 -3.34 -3.31
CA SER A 42 16.52 -4.40 -3.73
C SER A 42 17.77 -3.89 -4.46
N GLN A 43 17.68 -2.72 -5.13
CA GLN A 43 18.79 -2.14 -5.87
C GLN A 43 19.73 -1.32 -4.98
N VAL A 44 19.20 -0.76 -3.88
CA VAL A 44 19.95 0.13 -2.98
C VAL A 44 20.55 -0.64 -1.80
N CYS A 45 19.85 -1.67 -1.32
CA CYS A 45 20.35 -2.52 -0.24
C CYS A 45 21.46 -3.46 -0.74
N GLN A 46 22.48 -3.67 0.08
CA GLN A 46 23.50 -4.68 -0.22
C GLN A 46 22.84 -6.06 -0.34
N PRO A 47 23.32 -6.93 -1.24
CA PRO A 47 22.70 -8.23 -1.51
C PRO A 47 22.99 -9.22 -0.37
N GLU A 48 22.38 -8.98 0.79
CA GLU A 48 22.17 -10.02 1.78
C GLU A 48 20.95 -10.85 1.31
N GLY A 49 21.12 -12.17 1.19
CA GLY A 49 20.09 -13.04 0.58
C GLY A 49 18.70 -12.95 1.21
N ASN A 50 18.61 -12.54 2.48
CA ASN A 50 17.35 -12.34 3.20
C ASN A 50 16.53 -11.15 2.63
N VAL A 51 17.20 -10.07 2.23
CA VAL A 51 16.52 -8.87 1.69
C VAL A 51 15.87 -9.17 0.35
N LEU A 52 16.58 -9.86 -0.55
CA LEU A 52 16.04 -10.25 -1.86
C LEU A 52 14.84 -11.20 -1.72
N GLN A 53 14.93 -12.19 -0.83
CA GLN A 53 13.81 -13.11 -0.58
C GLN A 53 12.58 -12.38 -0.02
N ARG A 54 12.79 -11.39 0.85
CA ARG A 54 11.71 -10.56 1.37
C ARG A 54 11.07 -9.69 0.29
N VAL A 55 11.87 -9.11 -0.61
CA VAL A 55 11.37 -8.30 -1.75
C VAL A 55 10.50 -9.15 -2.67
N GLU A 56 10.97 -10.33 -3.06
CA GLU A 56 10.20 -11.22 -3.94
C GLU A 56 8.88 -11.65 -3.30
N ARG A 57 8.90 -11.99 -2.01
CA ARG A 57 7.68 -12.31 -1.28
C ARG A 57 6.68 -11.14 -1.27
N ILE A 58 7.14 -9.91 -1.06
CA ILE A 58 6.26 -8.73 -1.09
C ILE A 58 5.63 -8.58 -2.48
N LYS A 59 6.41 -8.75 -3.55
CA LYS A 59 5.91 -8.67 -4.93
C LYS A 59 4.86 -9.74 -5.22
N ASP A 60 5.09 -10.96 -4.78
CA ASP A 60 4.10 -12.05 -4.90
C ASP A 60 2.81 -11.72 -4.14
N GLU A 61 2.90 -11.21 -2.91
CA GLU A 61 1.75 -10.79 -2.12
C GLU A 61 0.98 -9.64 -2.79
N MET A 62 1.67 -8.66 -3.40
CA MET A 62 1.06 -7.56 -4.14
C MET A 62 0.40 -8.01 -5.45
N GLU A 63 0.99 -8.99 -6.14
CA GLU A 63 0.41 -9.58 -7.33
C GLU A 63 -0.85 -10.38 -6.99
N GLN A 64 -0.81 -11.18 -5.93
CA GLN A 64 -1.98 -11.90 -5.41
C GLN A 64 -3.09 -10.95 -4.99
N LEU A 65 -2.77 -9.85 -4.32
CA LEU A 65 -3.73 -8.81 -3.98
C LEU A 65 -4.34 -8.19 -5.24
N THR A 66 -3.52 -7.87 -6.24
CA THR A 66 -4.00 -7.33 -7.51
C THR A 66 -4.99 -8.29 -8.17
N LYS A 67 -4.67 -9.59 -8.25
CA LYS A 67 -5.56 -10.64 -8.74
C LYS A 67 -6.87 -10.70 -7.93
N LEU A 68 -6.78 -10.68 -6.60
CA LEU A 68 -7.94 -10.69 -5.70
C LEU A 68 -8.87 -9.50 -5.97
N THR A 69 -8.33 -8.29 -6.16
CA THR A 69 -9.16 -7.09 -6.40
C THR A 69 -9.97 -7.14 -7.68
N MET A 70 -9.57 -7.98 -8.65
CA MET A 70 -10.29 -8.20 -9.90
C MET A 70 -11.46 -9.20 -9.73
N GLN A 71 -11.47 -9.96 -8.64
CA GLN A 71 -12.48 -10.97 -8.39
C GLN A 71 -13.78 -10.38 -7.81
N PRO A 72 -14.96 -10.93 -8.15
CA PRO A 72 -16.25 -10.54 -7.56
C PRO A 72 -16.28 -10.62 -6.03
N GLU A 73 -15.55 -11.57 -5.46
CA GLU A 73 -15.41 -11.84 -4.03
C GLU A 73 -14.87 -10.62 -3.29
N PHE A 74 -13.93 -9.89 -3.89
CA PHE A 74 -13.38 -8.68 -3.30
C PHE A 74 -14.43 -7.58 -3.14
N LYS A 75 -15.35 -7.45 -4.12
CA LYS A 75 -16.44 -6.48 -4.02
C LYS A 75 -17.37 -6.80 -2.84
N LYS A 76 -17.56 -8.09 -2.54
CA LYS A 76 -18.37 -8.60 -1.42
C LYS A 76 -17.71 -8.44 -0.05
N LEU A 77 -16.40 -8.14 0.02
CA LEU A 77 -15.75 -7.87 1.30
C LEU A 77 -16.43 -6.69 2.01
N SER A 78 -16.56 -6.82 3.33
CA SER A 78 -17.09 -5.75 4.16
C SER A 78 -16.20 -4.51 4.07
N THR A 79 -16.80 -3.34 4.26
CA THR A 79 -16.06 -2.07 4.32
C THR A 79 -14.93 -2.13 5.34
N GLN A 80 -15.21 -2.68 6.53
CA GLN A 80 -14.22 -2.85 7.59
C GLN A 80 -13.02 -3.69 7.12
N ARG A 81 -13.27 -4.81 6.44
CA ARG A 81 -12.19 -5.68 5.95
C ARG A 81 -11.34 -5.00 4.89
N LYS A 82 -11.95 -4.18 4.02
CA LYS A 82 -11.22 -3.38 3.04
C LYS A 82 -10.35 -2.31 3.72
N LEU A 83 -10.86 -1.66 4.77
CA LEU A 83 -10.09 -0.68 5.54
C LEU A 83 -8.89 -1.32 6.24
N GLU A 84 -9.07 -2.48 6.88
CA GLU A 84 -7.96 -3.25 7.48
C GLU A 84 -6.89 -3.59 6.45
N LEU A 85 -7.30 -4.07 5.27
CA LEU A 85 -6.39 -4.41 4.20
C LEU A 85 -5.61 -3.18 3.72
N ARG A 86 -6.27 -2.02 3.63
CA ARG A 86 -5.62 -0.75 3.27
C ARG A 86 -4.58 -0.35 4.32
N GLU A 87 -4.92 -0.45 5.59
CA GLU A 87 -4.01 -0.14 6.70
C GLU A 87 -2.77 -1.03 6.67
N SER A 88 -2.94 -2.34 6.43
CA SER A 88 -1.81 -3.26 6.27
C SER A 88 -0.89 -2.89 5.10
N LEU A 89 -1.43 -2.38 3.99
CA LEU A 89 -0.62 -1.90 2.86
C LEU A 89 0.17 -0.64 3.21
N ILE A 90 -0.44 0.30 3.94
CA ILE A 90 0.24 1.51 4.40
C ILE A 90 1.42 1.14 5.30
N GLN A 91 1.20 0.25 6.25
CA GLN A 91 2.26 -0.24 7.15
C GLN A 91 3.37 -0.97 6.38
N SER A 92 3.02 -1.81 5.40
CA SER A 92 3.99 -2.49 4.55
C SER A 92 4.85 -1.49 3.77
N ARG A 93 4.24 -0.46 3.19
CA ARG A 93 4.95 0.63 2.50
C ARG A 93 5.93 1.36 3.42
N GLU A 94 5.49 1.72 4.63
CA GLU A 94 6.33 2.40 5.61
C GLU A 94 7.56 1.56 6.00
N GLN A 95 7.38 0.26 6.26
CA GLN A 95 8.48 -0.66 6.57
C GLN A 95 9.52 -0.75 5.44
N ILE A 96 9.10 -0.73 4.18
CA ILE A 96 10.03 -0.74 3.04
C ILE A 96 10.84 0.55 3.02
N LEU A 97 10.18 1.71 3.20
CA LEU A 97 10.85 3.00 3.22
C LEU A 97 11.84 3.13 4.39
N GLU A 98 11.51 2.60 5.56
CA GLU A 98 12.44 2.53 6.71
C GLU A 98 13.66 1.64 6.39
N SER A 99 13.44 0.51 5.72
CA SER A 99 14.51 -0.38 5.29
C SER A 99 15.45 0.29 4.28
N MET A 100 14.91 1.13 3.37
CA MET A 100 15.72 1.91 2.42
C MET A 100 16.57 2.99 3.11
N GLN A 101 16.04 3.66 4.14
CA GLN A 101 16.76 4.71 4.88
C GLN A 101 17.91 4.18 5.74
N THR A 102 17.80 2.92 6.18
CA THR A 102 18.83 2.25 6.98
C THR A 102 19.92 1.60 6.13
N ALA A 103 19.75 1.54 4.80
CA ALA A 103 20.76 1.05 3.89
C ALA A 103 22.00 1.99 3.91
N PRO A 104 23.23 1.44 4.01
CA PRO A 104 24.44 2.25 4.08
C PRO A 104 24.57 3.10 2.81
N SER A 105 24.66 4.42 2.95
CA SER A 105 24.76 5.34 1.81
C SER A 105 25.99 5.01 0.94
N PRO A 106 25.89 5.09 -0.41
CA PRO A 106 27.04 4.92 -1.31
C PRO A 106 28.17 5.95 -1.14
N THR A 107 28.03 6.91 -0.23
CA THR A 107 28.96 8.03 0.02
C THR A 107 30.24 7.62 0.76
N LYS A 108 30.85 6.47 0.40
CA LYS A 108 32.19 6.06 0.87
C LYS A 108 33.20 5.78 -0.25
N LEU A 109 32.91 6.17 -1.49
CA LEU A 109 33.83 6.02 -2.63
C LEU A 109 34.40 7.33 -3.18
N ILE A 110 34.33 8.42 -2.43
CA ILE A 110 35.06 9.66 -2.75
C ILE A 110 35.89 10.00 -1.50
N GLN A 111 37.09 9.41 -1.43
CA GLN A 111 38.20 9.84 -0.58
C GLN A 111 39.25 10.47 -1.46
#